data_AF-A0A1X0Q5N3-F1
#
_entry.id   AF-A0A1X0Q5N3-F1
#
_cell.length_a   1.000
_cell.length_b   1.000
_cell.length_c   1.000
_cell.angle_alpha   90.00
_cell.angle_beta   90.00
_cell.angle_gamma   90.00
#
_symmetry.space_group_name_H-M   'P 1'
#
loop_
_entity.id
_entity.type
_entity.pdbx_description
1 polymer ?
#
loop_
_entity_poly.entity_id
_entity_poly.type
_entity_poly.pdbx_seq_one_letter_code
_entity_poly.pdbx_strand_id
1 'polypeptide(L)' 'MGLNSIEIVTNLKKSMEDYPNLGISISSRVISDMIVDDIITQPAEVFKSMIVLAFETAEMLLKIDDMLPSIY' A
#
# COMPACT_ATOMS: atom_id res chain seq x y z
N MET A 1 -6.95 -7.32 -12.39
CA MET A 1 -7.83 -6.16 -12.14
C MET A 1 -8.16 -5.36 -13.40
N GLY A 2 -7.51 -5.56 -14.56
CA GLY A 2 -7.95 -5.00 -15.85
C GLY A 2 -7.88 -3.47 -16.00
N LEU A 3 -7.65 -2.75 -14.91
CA LEU A 3 -7.46 -1.31 -14.87
C LEU A 3 -6.02 -0.96 -15.29
N ASN A 4 -5.88 0.12 -16.07
CA ASN A 4 -4.58 0.72 -16.33
C ASN A 4 -4.05 1.31 -15.01
N SER A 5 -3.07 0.63 -14.41
CA SER A 5 -2.51 1.00 -13.11
C SER A 5 -1.88 2.40 -13.12
N ILE A 6 -1.32 2.84 -14.26
CA ILE A 6 -0.72 4.17 -14.38
C ILE A 6 -1.81 5.24 -14.30
N GLU A 7 -2.88 5.06 -15.06
CA GLU A 7 -3.97 6.03 -15.14
C GLU A 7 -4.68 6.18 -13.79
N ILE A 8 -5.08 5.07 -13.17
CA ILE A 8 -5.82 5.13 -11.90
C ILE A 8 -4.97 5.70 -10.76
N VAL A 9 -3.69 5.33 -10.67
CA VAL A 9 -2.79 5.88 -9.64
C VAL A 9 -2.51 7.36 -9.90
N THR A 10 -2.39 7.78 -11.16
CA THR A 10 -2.18 9.19 -11.50
C THR A 10 -3.39 10.05 -11.12
N ASN A 11 -4.60 9.58 -11.46
CA ASN A 11 -5.83 10.29 -11.14
C ASN A 11 -6.09 10.34 -9.62
N LEU A 12 -5.78 9.24 -8.92
CA LEU A 12 -5.86 9.19 -7.46
C LEU A 12 -4.91 10.21 -6.83
N LYS A 13 -3.63 10.19 -7.21
CA LYS A 13 -2.63 11.14 -6.68
C LYS A 13 -3.03 12.60 -6.86
N LYS A 14 -3.59 12.97 -8.02
CA LYS A 14 -4.05 14.34 -8.28
C LYS A 14 -5.20 14.76 -7.36
N SER A 15 -6.05 13.83 -6.95
CA SER A 15 -7.27 14.11 -6.19
C SER A 15 -7.05 14.00 -4.67
N MET A 16 -6.00 13.31 -4.23
CA MET A 16 -5.72 13.06 -2.82
C MET A 16 -5.35 14.30 -2.00
N GLU A 17 -4.85 15.37 -2.64
CA GLU A 17 -4.56 16.63 -1.93
C GLU A 17 -5.84 17.28 -1.38
N ASP A 18 -6.91 17.27 -2.18
CA ASP A 18 -8.20 17.84 -1.81
C ASP A 18 -9.11 16.84 -1.07
N TYR A 19 -8.94 15.55 -1.33
CA TYR A 19 -9.81 14.48 -0.82
C TYR A 19 -8.98 13.30 -0.27
N PRO A 20 -8.57 13.36 1.02
CA PRO A 20 -7.62 12.40 1.59
C PRO A 20 -8.19 10.99 1.80
N ASN A 21 -9.52 10.84 1.77
CA ASN A 21 -10.20 9.57 1.97
C ASN A 21 -10.40 8.78 0.67
N LEU A 22 -9.98 9.33 -0.48
CA LEU A 22 -10.08 8.63 -1.75
C LEU A 22 -9.14 7.42 -1.77
N GLY A 23 -9.66 6.33 -2.33
CA GLY A 23 -8.89 5.11 -2.57
C GLY A 23 -9.35 4.39 -3.82
N ILE A 24 -8.81 3.19 -4.05
CA ILE A 24 -9.20 2.35 -5.19
C ILE A 24 -10.16 1.29 -4.68
N SER A 25 -11.43 1.38 -5.10
CA SER A 25 -12.42 0.36 -4.78
C SER A 25 -12.24 -0.86 -5.68
N ILE A 26 -12.15 -2.03 -5.04
CA ILE A 26 -12.02 -3.30 -5.75
C ILE A 26 -13.36 -3.72 -6.36
N SER A 27 -14.47 -3.39 -5.69
CA SER A 27 -15.83 -3.76 -6.10
C SER A 27 -16.26 -2.94 -7.31
N SER A 28 -16.10 -1.61 -7.25
CA SER A 28 -16.52 -0.69 -8.31
C SER A 28 -15.45 -0.43 -9.36
N ARG A 29 -14.19 -0.81 -9.09
CA ARG A 29 -13.03 -0.64 -9.99
C ARG A 29 -12.74 0.82 -10.36
N VAL A 30 -13.20 1.76 -9.54
CA VAL A 30 -12.97 3.20 -9.72
C VAL A 30 -12.35 3.80 -8.45
N ILE A 31 -12.01 5.08 -8.52
CA ILE A 31 -11.65 5.87 -7.35
C ILE A 31 -12.94 6.31 -6.66
N SER A 32 -13.03 6.10 -5.35
CA SER A 32 -14.21 6.38 -4.52
C SER A 32 -13.79 6.79 -3.12
N ASP A 33 -14.72 7.35 -2.34
CA ASP A 33 -14.46 7.65 -0.93
C ASP A 33 -14.50 6.35 -0.11
N MET A 34 -13.37 6.00 0.51
CA MET A 34 -13.23 4.74 1.24
C MET A 34 -14.07 4.70 2.51
N ILE A 35 -14.45 5.85 3.08
CA ILE A 35 -15.21 5.93 4.33
C ILE A 35 -16.71 6.00 4.04
N VAL A 36 -17.11 6.83 3.08
CA VAL A 36 -18.52 7.11 2.79
C VAL A 36 -19.12 6.07 1.85
N ASP A 37 -18.45 5.75 0.75
CA ASP A 37 -19.03 4.92 -0.32
C ASP A 37 -18.74 3.44 -0.08
N ASP A 38 -17.48 3.09 0.19
CA ASP A 38 -17.07 1.70 0.37
C ASP A 38 -17.13 1.22 1.83
N ILE A 39 -17.15 2.13 2.80
CA ILE A 39 -17.19 1.83 4.25
C ILE A 39 -16.04 0.87 4.66
N ILE A 40 -14.86 1.10 4.09
CA ILE A 40 -13.64 0.34 4.34
C ILE A 40 -12.72 1.20 5.20
N THR A 41 -12.53 0.78 6.45
CA THR A 41 -11.57 1.41 7.37
C THR A 41 -10.59 0.39 7.93
N GLN A 42 -9.35 0.82 8.08
CA GLN A 42 -8.28 0.05 8.72
C GLN A 42 -7.88 0.76 10.01
N PRO A 43 -7.63 0.03 11.11
CA PRO A 43 -7.05 0.64 12.30
C PRO A 43 -5.66 1.22 12.00
N ALA A 44 -5.42 2.46 12.42
CA ALA A 44 -4.17 3.17 12.15
C ALA A 44 -2.92 2.42 12.63
N GLU A 45 -3.03 1.67 13.73
CA GLU A 45 -1.92 0.87 14.27
C GLU A 45 -1.50 -0.29 13.35
N VAL A 46 -2.44 -0.86 12.58
CA VAL A 46 -2.11 -1.90 11.59
C VAL A 46 -1.28 -1.27 10.46
N PHE A 47 -1.66 -0.07 9.99
CA PHE A 47 -0.92 0.65 8.95
C PHE A 47 0.48 1.05 9.42
N LYS A 48 0.61 1.61 10.63
CA LYS A 48 1.91 1.95 11.21
C LYS A 48 2.82 0.73 11.34
N SER A 49 2.30 -0.36 11.91
CA SER A 49 3.06 -1.59 12.11
C SER A 49 3.52 -2.19 10.79
N MET A 50 2.66 -2.15 9.76
CA MET A 50 3.00 -2.62 8.41
C MET A 50 4.16 -1.82 7.80
N ILE A 51 4.14 -0.49 7.91
CA ILE A 51 5.22 0.36 7.40
C ILE A 51 6.52 0.08 8.15
N VAL A 52 6.49 0.09 9.48
CA VAL A 52 7.68 -0.15 10.31
C VAL A 52 8.31 -1.50 9.97
N LEU A 53 7.51 -2.56 9.96
CA LEU A 53 8.00 -3.90 9.64
C LEU A 53 8.59 -3.99 8.23
N ALA A 54 7.94 -3.37 7.24
CA ALA A 54 8.45 -3.37 5.86
C ALA A 54 9.81 -2.68 5.75
N PHE A 55 9.98 -1.54 6.42
CA PHE A 55 11.26 -0.82 6.44
C PHE A 55 12.35 -1.61 7.15
N GLU A 56 12.09 -2.09 8.37
CA GLU A 56 13.06 -2.87 9.14
C GLU A 56 13.46 -4.15 8.42
N THR A 57 12.50 -4.84 7.80
CA THR A 57 12.77 -6.06 7.03
C THR A 57 13.62 -5.75 5.79
N ALA A 58 13.29 -4.71 5.03
CA ALA A 58 14.08 -4.29 3.89
C ALA A 58 15.51 -3.92 4.30
N GLU A 59 15.68 -3.18 5.40
CA GLU A 59 16.98 -2.82 5.95
C GLU A 59 17.79 -4.06 6.35
N MET A 60 17.16 -5.01 7.05
CA MET A 60 17.81 -6.28 7.42
C MET A 60 18.26 -7.06 6.19
N LEU A 61 17.43 -7.15 5.16
CA LEU A 61 17.77 -7.85 3.91
C LEU A 61 18.93 -7.16 3.18
N LEU A 62 18.93 -5.83 3.11
CA LEU A 62 20.00 -5.06 2.46
C LEU A 62 21.34 -5.15 3.18
N LYS A 63 21.34 -5.49 4.48
CA LYS A 63 22.56 -5.70 5.28
C LYS A 63 23.21 -7.06 5.06
N ILE A 64 22.52 -8.00 4.41
CA ILE A 64 23.10 -9.31 4.07
C ILE A 64 24.10 -9.09 2.92
N ASP A 65 25.37 -9.33 3.19
CA ASP A 65 26.45 -9.24 2.21
C ASP A 65 26.78 -10.60 1.58
N ASP A 66 26.71 -11.68 2.36
CA ASP A 66 26.93 -13.05 1.90
C ASP A 66 26.05 -14.05 2.67
N MET A 67 25.78 -15.21 2.06
CA MET A 67 25.10 -16.33 2.70
C MET A 67 25.88 -17.62 2.44
N LEU A 68 26.49 -18.16 3.49
CA LEU A 68 27.22 -19.42 3.42
C LEU A 68 26.28 -20.62 3.69
N PRO A 69 26.32 -21.68 2.87
CA PRO A 69 25.58 -22.91 3.15
C PRO A 69 26.16 -23.62 4.37
N SER A 70 25.30 -24.21 5.21
CA SER A 70 25.76 -25.04 6.32
C SER A 70 26.36 -26.33 5.77
N ILE A 71 27.61 -26.62 6.11
CA ILE A 71 28.28 -27.88 5.73
C ILE A 71 27.91 -28.93 6.78
N TYR A 72 26.93 -29.78 6.45
CA TYR A 72 26.70 -31.10 7.07
C TYR A 72 26.81 -32.17 5.99
#